data_AF-A0A6J6DQR1-F1
#
_entry.id   AF-A0A6J6DQR1-F1
#
_cell.length_a   1.000
_cell.length_b   1.000
_cell.length_c   1.000
_cell.angle_alpha   90.00
_cell.angle_beta   90.00
_cell.angle_gamma   90.00
#
_symmetry.space_group_name_H-M   'P 1'
#
loop_
_entity.id
_entity.type
_entity.pdbx_description
1 polymer ?
#
loop_
_entity_poly.entity_id
_entity_poly.type
_entity_poly.pdbx_seq_one_letter_code
_entity_poly.pdbx_strand_id
1 'polypeptide(L)'
;MTESVGVDGGEGSGAPVERRCRWCRFPLAEHDGPGRPRQFCSQACRQWDWVSRQRARELALSDGELVMARSELDALHDDLYVLERAVADTRRVLEHDTTKSELLTALRWLLDAAAPLVDRRGRAPSDVGGERISS
;
A
#
# COMPACT_ATOMS: atom_id res chain seq x y z
N MET A 1 1.65 57.76 -5.14
CA MET A 1 0.60 56.96 -5.78
C MET A 1 1.07 55.51 -5.71
N THR A 2 0.63 54.80 -4.69
CA THR A 2 1.02 53.41 -4.41
C THR A 2 0.06 52.48 -5.14
N GLU A 3 0.57 51.79 -6.15
CA GLU A 3 -0.14 50.75 -6.90
C GLU A 3 -0.43 49.56 -5.98
N SER A 4 -1.68 49.13 -5.97
CA SER A 4 -2.15 47.97 -5.22
C SER A 4 -2.36 46.80 -6.17
N VAL A 5 -1.76 45.69 -5.76
CA VAL A 5 -1.78 44.28 -6.19
C VAL A 5 -3.05 43.77 -6.90
N GLY A 6 -2.83 42.92 -7.90
CA GLY A 6 -3.73 41.84 -8.30
C GLY A 6 -2.93 40.65 -8.83
N VAL A 7 -2.53 39.72 -7.96
CA VAL A 7 -2.02 38.40 -8.39
C VAL A 7 -3.19 37.43 -8.23
N ASP A 8 -3.86 37.17 -9.34
CA ASP A 8 -4.94 36.18 -9.44
C ASP A 8 -4.38 34.77 -9.21
N GLY A 9 -5.13 34.03 -8.39
CA GLY A 9 -4.78 32.71 -7.88
C GLY A 9 -4.65 31.67 -8.98
N GLY A 10 -3.58 30.88 -8.89
CA GLY A 10 -3.41 29.67 -9.66
C GLY A 10 -4.51 28.66 -9.30
N GLU A 11 -5.33 28.33 -10.30
CA GLU A 11 -6.22 27.18 -10.28
C GLU A 11 -5.39 25.90 -10.07
N GLY A 12 -5.53 25.31 -8.88
CA GLY A 12 -5.06 23.96 -8.61
C GLY A 12 -5.81 22.98 -9.51
N SER A 13 -5.10 22.46 -10.51
CA SER A 13 -5.53 21.30 -11.29
C SER A 13 -5.70 20.10 -10.35
N GLY A 14 -6.93 19.92 -9.88
CA GLY A 14 -7.34 18.77 -9.07
C GLY A 14 -7.45 17.53 -9.96
N ALA A 15 -6.32 16.87 -10.23
CA ALA A 15 -6.35 15.53 -10.79
C ALA A 15 -7.21 14.63 -9.87
N PRO A 16 -8.12 13.80 -10.41
CA PRO A 16 -8.99 12.96 -9.61
C PRO A 16 -8.14 12.04 -8.73
N VAL A 17 -8.30 12.16 -7.41
CA VAL A 17 -7.62 11.29 -6.45
C VAL A 17 -8.17 9.88 -6.65
N GLU A 18 -7.33 8.96 -7.15
CA GLU A 18 -7.67 7.55 -7.34
C GLU A 18 -8.30 7.00 -6.04
N ARG A 19 -9.59 6.69 -6.08
CA ARG A 19 -10.31 6.21 -4.89
C ARG A 19 -9.81 4.82 -4.55
N ARG A 20 -9.47 4.59 -3.27
CA ARG A 20 -9.00 3.28 -2.78
C ARG A 20 -10.00 2.65 -1.83
N CYS A 21 -10.06 1.32 -1.84
CA CYS A 21 -10.82 0.53 -0.87
C CYS A 21 -10.40 0.93 0.55
N ARG A 22 -11.36 1.21 1.44
CA ARG A 22 -11.06 1.61 2.82
C ARG A 22 -10.35 0.51 3.64
N TRP A 23 -10.52 -0.75 3.25
CA TRP A 23 -9.89 -1.91 3.89
C TRP A 23 -8.53 -2.24 3.24
N CYS A 24 -8.53 -2.84 2.05
CA CYS A 24 -7.31 -3.37 1.41
C CYS A 24 -6.55 -2.37 0.53
N ARG A 25 -6.99 -1.10 0.46
CA ARG A 25 -6.40 -0.05 -0.39
C ARG A 25 -6.34 -0.35 -1.89
N PHE A 26 -7.01 -1.41 -2.35
CA PHE A 26 -7.14 -1.70 -3.78
C PHE A 26 -7.84 -0.54 -4.52
N PRO A 27 -7.35 -0.12 -5.71
CA PRO A 27 -8.02 0.86 -6.57
C PRO A 27 -9.49 0.53 -6.79
N LEU A 28 -10.36 1.50 -6.57
CA LEU A 28 -11.76 1.38 -6.93
C LEU A 28 -11.94 2.01 -8.30
N ALA A 29 -12.65 1.30 -9.19
CA ALA A 29 -13.02 1.82 -10.48
C ALA A 29 -13.69 3.20 -10.33
N GLU A 30 -13.32 4.11 -11.22
CA GLU A 30 -14.00 5.39 -11.34
C GLU A 30 -15.48 5.14 -11.61
N HIS A 31 -16.32 5.97 -10.99
CA HIS A 31 -17.76 5.83 -11.07
C HIS A 31 -18.30 7.13 -11.62
N ASP A 32 -18.53 7.15 -12.93
CA ASP A 32 -19.14 8.25 -13.66
C ASP A 32 -20.64 7.99 -13.78
N GLY A 33 -21.37 8.32 -12.72
CA GLY A 33 -22.81 8.14 -12.69
C GLY A 33 -23.44 8.62 -11.39
N PRO A 34 -24.75 8.90 -11.38
CA PRO A 34 -25.47 9.30 -10.18
C PRO A 34 -25.45 8.15 -9.16
N GLY A 35 -24.94 8.41 -7.95
CA GLY A 35 -24.90 7.42 -6.89
C GLY A 35 -23.83 7.69 -5.83
N ARG A 36 -23.95 7.02 -4.68
CA ARG A 36 -22.93 7.08 -3.63
C ARG A 36 -21.68 6.35 -4.10
N PRO A 37 -20.50 6.99 -4.10
CA PRO A 37 -19.26 6.34 -4.49
C PRO A 37 -18.99 5.05 -3.69
N ARG A 38 -18.46 4.04 -4.37
CA ARG A 38 -18.01 2.79 -3.73
C ARG A 38 -16.89 3.11 -2.74
N GLN A 39 -16.94 2.47 -1.58
CA GLN A 39 -15.89 2.58 -0.54
C GLN A 39 -15.10 1.28 -0.36
N PHE A 40 -15.59 0.18 -0.94
CA PHE A 40 -15.03 -1.16 -0.79
C PHE A 40 -15.04 -1.89 -2.13
N CYS A 41 -13.97 -2.65 -2.39
CA CYS A 41 -13.86 -3.46 -3.61
C CYS A 41 -14.78 -4.71 -3.56
N SER A 42 -15.09 -5.22 -2.37
CA SER A 42 -15.93 -6.41 -2.16
C SER A 42 -16.75 -6.34 -0.86
N GLN A 43 -17.75 -7.23 -0.74
CA GLN A 43 -18.54 -7.38 0.49
C GLN A 43 -17.67 -7.87 1.67
N ALA A 44 -16.72 -8.77 1.41
CA ALA A 44 -15.76 -9.23 2.42
C ALA A 44 -14.93 -8.07 3.01
N CYS A 45 -14.41 -7.17 2.18
CA CYS A 45 -13.69 -5.97 2.65
C CYS A 45 -14.54 -5.07 3.53
N ARG A 46 -15.84 -4.94 3.23
CA ARG A 46 -16.77 -4.16 4.05
C ARG A 46 -17.01 -4.83 5.42
N GLN A 47 -17.15 -6.16 5.44
CA GLN A 47 -17.33 -6.92 6.68
C GLN A 47 -16.10 -6.80 7.58
N TRP A 48 -14.90 -6.96 7.03
CA TRP A 48 -13.66 -6.86 7.79
C TRP A 48 -13.38 -5.44 8.31
N ASP A 49 -13.66 -4.40 7.53
CA ASP A 49 -13.59 -3.00 8.01
C ASP A 49 -14.51 -2.76 9.22
N TRP A 50 -15.71 -3.34 9.21
CA TRP A 50 -16.62 -3.27 10.35
C TRP A 50 -16.06 -4.01 11.58
N VAL A 51 -15.59 -5.26 11.42
CA VAL A 51 -15.00 -6.05 12.52
C VAL A 51 -13.79 -5.35 13.11
N SER A 52 -12.91 -4.80 12.26
CA SER A 52 -11.71 -4.08 12.68
C SER A 52 -12.06 -2.85 13.52
N ARG A 53 -13.04 -2.04 13.09
CA ARG A 53 -13.49 -0.88 13.88
C ARG A 53 -14.15 -1.27 15.19
N GLN A 54 -14.90 -2.38 15.20
CA GLN A 54 -15.51 -2.86 16.43
C GLN A 54 -14.44 -3.26 17.45
N ARG A 55 -13.41 -4.00 17.04
CA ARG A 55 -12.26 -4.35 17.89
C ARG A 55 -11.46 -3.13 18.33
N ALA A 56 -11.27 -2.15 17.44
CA ALA A 56 -10.58 -0.90 17.78
C ALA A 56 -11.31 -0.14 18.89
N ARG A 57 -12.65 -0.09 18.83
CA ARG A 57 -13.48 0.52 19.90
C ARG A 57 -13.35 -0.22 21.23
N GLU A 58 -13.32 -1.54 21.21
CA GLU A 58 -13.10 -2.36 22.42
C GLU A 58 -11.75 -2.08 23.08
N LEU A 59 -10.74 -1.73 22.28
CA LEU A 59 -9.40 -1.35 22.72
C LEU A 59 -9.24 0.16 22.94
N ALA A 60 -10.30 0.95 22.86
CA ALA A 60 -10.29 2.42 22.95
C ALA A 60 -9.28 3.10 22.02
N LEU A 61 -9.02 2.50 20.85
CA LEU A 61 -8.16 3.07 19.82
C LEU A 61 -8.89 4.20 19.07
N SER A 62 -8.17 5.28 18.79
CA SER A 62 -8.63 6.38 17.96
C SER A 62 -8.66 6.01 16.47
N ASP A 63 -9.37 6.81 15.69
CA ASP A 63 -9.49 6.63 14.25
C ASP A 63 -8.11 6.77 13.58
N GLY A 64 -7.55 5.64 13.14
CA GLY A 64 -6.23 5.57 12.49
C GLY A 64 -5.19 4.78 13.27
N GLU A 65 -5.48 4.40 14.51
CA GLU A 65 -4.63 3.51 15.30
C GLU A 65 -4.90 2.04 14.97
N LEU A 66 -3.83 1.24 15.02
CA LEU A 66 -3.83 -0.19 14.71
C LEU A 66 -2.94 -0.91 15.74
N VAL A 67 -3.41 -2.04 16.24
CA VAL A 67 -2.58 -3.01 16.95
C VAL A 67 -2.17 -4.09 15.96
N MET A 68 -0.86 -4.34 15.85
CA MET A 68 -0.28 -5.43 15.08
C MET A 68 0.70 -6.22 15.95
N ALA A 69 0.92 -7.49 15.63
CA ALA A 69 1.93 -8.25 16.35
C ALA A 69 3.32 -7.67 16.04
N ARG A 70 4.19 -7.64 17.04
CA ARG A 70 5.55 -7.13 16.86
C ARG A 70 6.30 -7.88 15.76
N SER A 71 6.14 -9.19 15.72
CA SER A 71 6.71 -10.06 14.68
C SER A 71 6.22 -9.73 13.27
N GLU A 72 4.97 -9.29 13.10
CA GLU A 72 4.46 -8.87 11.79
C GLU A 72 5.12 -7.58 11.32
N LEU A 73 5.38 -6.65 12.24
CA LEU A 73 6.09 -5.40 11.96
C LEU A 73 7.55 -5.67 11.61
N ASP A 74 8.21 -6.52 12.40
CA ASP A 74 9.61 -6.89 12.16
C ASP A 74 9.75 -7.61 10.80
N ALA A 75 8.84 -8.55 10.46
CA ALA A 75 8.82 -9.18 9.15
C ALA A 75 8.58 -8.20 7.99
N LEU A 76 7.79 -7.14 8.20
CA LEU A 76 7.63 -6.08 7.19
C LEU A 76 8.93 -5.29 7.01
N HIS A 77 9.63 -4.96 8.10
CA HIS A 77 10.91 -4.27 8.03
C HIS A 77 11.98 -5.11 7.33
N ASP A 78 12.01 -6.42 7.59
CA ASP A 78 12.94 -7.33 6.93
C ASP A 78 12.70 -7.39 5.41
N ASP A 79 11.44 -7.54 4.97
CA ASP A 79 11.09 -7.52 3.54
C ASP A 79 11.48 -6.19 2.87
N LEU A 80 11.20 -5.07 3.53
CA LEU A 80 11.57 -3.74 3.04
C LEU A 80 13.09 -3.58 2.94
N TYR A 81 13.84 -4.08 3.92
CA TYR A 81 15.29 -4.04 3.91
C TYR A 81 15.85 -4.82 2.71
N VAL A 82 15.33 -6.03 2.45
CA VAL A 82 15.75 -6.83 1.28
C VAL A 82 15.46 -6.09 -0.02
N LEU A 83 14.27 -5.48 -0.16
CA LEU A 83 13.92 -4.66 -1.33
C LEU A 83 14.86 -3.47 -1.50
N GLU A 84 15.17 -2.72 -0.43
CA GLU A 84 16.10 -1.60 -0.47
C GLU A 84 17.48 -2.02 -0.97
N ARG A 85 17.98 -3.19 -0.52
CA ARG A 85 19.26 -3.73 -0.99
C ARG A 85 19.21 -4.09 -2.47
N ALA A 86 18.14 -4.76 -2.92
CA ALA A 86 17.97 -5.14 -4.32
C ALA A 86 17.87 -3.91 -5.25
N VAL A 87 17.18 -2.85 -4.82
CA VAL A 87 17.12 -1.57 -5.53
C VAL A 87 18.49 -0.92 -5.61
N ALA A 88 19.23 -0.85 -4.49
CA ALA A 88 20.54 -0.25 -4.45
C ALA A 88 21.55 -0.98 -5.35
N ASP A 89 21.48 -2.30 -5.40
CA ASP A 89 22.33 -3.11 -6.27
C ASP A 89 21.95 -2.97 -7.76
N THR A 90 20.66 -3.01 -8.07
CA THR A 90 20.19 -2.78 -9.46
C THR A 90 20.62 -1.41 -9.97
N ARG A 91 20.58 -0.36 -9.12
CA ARG A 91 21.10 0.98 -9.47
C ARG A 91 22.59 0.94 -9.78
N ARG A 92 23.39 0.27 -8.94
CA ARG A 92 24.83 0.10 -9.19
C ARG A 92 25.10 -0.61 -10.52
N VAL A 93 24.35 -1.66 -10.84
CA VAL A 93 24.47 -2.36 -12.12
C VAL A 93 24.18 -1.42 -13.30
N LEU A 94 23.16 -0.57 -13.20
CA LEU A 94 22.81 0.40 -14.24
C LEU A 94 23.81 1.57 -14.39
N GLU A 95 24.62 1.85 -13.37
CA GLU A 95 25.64 2.92 -13.41
C GLU A 95 26.93 2.52 -14.15
N HIS A 96 27.14 1.23 -14.40
CA HIS A 96 28.36 0.69 -15.03
C HIS A 96 28.05 0.15 -16.43
N ASP A 97 29.10 -0.02 -17.25
CA ASP A 97 28.98 -0.76 -18.50
C ASP A 97 28.68 -2.23 -18.16
N THR A 98 27.45 -2.63 -18.45
CA THR A 98 26.82 -3.84 -17.91
C THR A 98 26.35 -4.70 -19.06
N THR A 99 26.57 -6.00 -18.93
CA THR A 99 26.04 -6.97 -19.88
C THR A 99 24.54 -7.19 -19.66
N LYS A 100 23.85 -7.64 -20.72
CA LYS A 100 22.45 -8.08 -20.61
C LYS A 100 22.24 -9.15 -19.54
N SER A 101 23.24 -10.02 -19.31
CA SER A 101 23.14 -11.10 -18.32
C SER A 101 23.14 -10.56 -16.88
N GLU A 102 24.01 -9.61 -16.58
CA GLU A 102 24.08 -8.95 -15.27
C GLU A 102 22.80 -8.15 -15.00
N LEU A 103 22.29 -7.42 -15.99
CA LEU A 103 21.02 -6.71 -15.86
C LEU A 103 19.84 -7.65 -15.58
N LEU A 104 19.74 -8.77 -16.31
CA LEU A 104 18.68 -9.75 -16.07
C LEU A 104 18.81 -10.43 -14.70
N THR A 105 20.03 -10.59 -14.20
CA THR A 105 20.28 -11.14 -12.86
C THR A 105 19.81 -10.17 -11.78
N ALA A 106 20.20 -8.89 -11.87
CA ALA A 106 19.75 -7.85 -10.96
C ALA A 106 18.23 -7.67 -11.00
N LEU A 107 17.63 -7.64 -12.19
CA LEU A 107 16.18 -7.53 -12.35
C LEU A 107 15.42 -8.69 -11.70
N ARG A 108 15.92 -9.92 -11.85
CA ARG A 108 15.29 -11.09 -11.23
C ARG A 108 15.36 -11.01 -9.71
N TRP A 109 16.51 -10.66 -9.15
CA TRP A 109 16.62 -10.45 -7.71
C TRP A 109 15.70 -9.32 -7.21
N LEU A 110 15.58 -8.22 -7.95
CA LEU A 110 14.65 -7.14 -7.62
C LEU A 110 13.19 -7.62 -7.61
N LEU A 111 12.78 -8.44 -8.57
CA LEU A 111 11.44 -9.02 -8.62
C LEU A 111 11.19 -9.99 -7.46
N ASP A 112 12.18 -10.84 -7.14
CA ASP A 112 12.12 -11.78 -6.03
C ASP A 112 11.99 -11.03 -4.68
N ALA A 113 12.75 -9.93 -4.51
CA ALA A 113 12.69 -9.08 -3.32
C ALA A 113 11.36 -8.31 -3.20
N ALA A 114 10.70 -7.98 -4.32
CA ALA A 114 9.42 -7.28 -4.33
C ALA A 114 8.22 -8.20 -4.10
N ALA A 115 8.34 -9.49 -4.45
CA ALA A 115 7.22 -10.44 -4.41
C ALA A 115 6.50 -10.52 -3.04
N PRO A 116 7.19 -10.60 -1.89
CA PRO A 116 6.52 -10.65 -0.57
C PRO A 116 5.63 -9.43 -0.31
N LEU A 117 6.04 -8.24 -0.75
CA LEU A 117 5.28 -7.00 -0.56
C LEU A 117 4.04 -6.94 -1.46
N VAL A 118 4.12 -7.51 -2.67
CA VAL A 118 2.98 -7.64 -3.57
C VAL A 118 1.93 -8.60 -2.99
N ASP A 119 2.37 -9.73 -2.45
CA ASP A 119 1.48 -10.73 -1.85
C ASP A 119 0.77 -10.19 -0.60
N ARG A 120 1.46 -9.38 0.21
CA ARG A 120 0.86 -8.69 1.37
C ARG A 120 -0.32 -7.80 0.99
N ARG A 121 -0.36 -7.23 -0.21
CA ARG A 121 -1.48 -6.40 -0.69
C ARG A 121 -2.77 -7.21 -0.91
N GLY A 122 -2.63 -8.48 -1.26
CA GLY A 122 -3.76 -9.40 -1.47
C GLY A 122 -4.31 -10.02 -0.20
N ARG A 123 -3.55 -9.95 0.90
CA ARG A 123 -3.86 -10.61 2.16
C ARG A 123 -4.73 -9.72 3.05
N ALA A 124 -5.90 -10.22 3.44
CA ALA A 124 -6.56 -9.68 4.63
C ALA A 124 -5.71 -10.12 5.86
N PRO A 125 -5.48 -9.24 6.86
CA PRO A 125 -4.66 -9.58 8.03
C PRO A 125 -5.09 -10.85 8.78
N SER A 126 -6.31 -11.35 8.55
CA SER A 126 -6.80 -12.63 9.10
C SER A 126 -6.06 -13.88 8.62
N ASP A 127 -5.31 -13.84 7.51
CA ASP A 127 -4.60 -15.03 7.05
C ASP A 127 -3.28 -15.26 7.83
N VAL A 128 -2.81 -14.31 8.67
CA VAL A 128 -1.51 -14.38 9.39
C VAL A 128 -1.57 -15.20 10.68
N GLY A 129 -2.75 -15.72 11.06
CA GLY A 129 -2.93 -16.48 12.31
C GLY A 129 -3.81 -17.72 12.20
N GLY A 130 -3.82 -18.38 11.04
CA GLY A 130 -4.65 -19.55 10.77
C GLY A 130 -3.84 -20.85 10.65
N GLU A 131 -2.91 -21.12 11.56
CA GLU A 131 -2.37 -22.48 11.70
C GLU A 131 -3.52 -23.37 12.15
N ARG A 132 -4.06 -24.15 11.20
CA ARG A 132 -5.10 -25.15 11.46
C ARG A 132 -4.53 -26.15 12.45
N ILE A 133 -4.98 -26.10 13.70
CA ILE A 133 -4.87 -27.23 14.62
C ILE A 133 -5.78 -28.32 14.07
N SER A 134 -5.21 -29.24 13.29
CA SER A 134 -5.85 -30.48 12.89
C SER A 134 -6.02 -31.35 14.14
N SER A 135 -7.27 -31.70 14.47
CA SER A 135 -7.59 -32.88 15.29
C SER A 135 -7.56 -34.14 14.44
#